data_AF-A0A8R7PUH1-F1
#
_entry.id   AF-A0A8R7PUH1-F1
#
_cell.length_a   1.000
_cell.length_b   1.000
_cell.length_c   1.000
_cell.angle_alpha   90.00
_cell.angle_beta   90.00
_cell.angle_gamma   90.00
#
_symmetry.space_group_name_H-M   'P 1'
#
loop_
_entity.id
_entity.type
_entity.pdbx_description
1 polymer ?
#
loop_
_entity_poly.entity_id
_entity_poly.type
_entity_poly.pdbx_seq_one_letter_code
_entity_poly.pdbx_strand_id
1 'polypeptide(L)'
;MGGLKNVYAIGAGMVAALTNESATSKSVYFALCTSEMIYITHLLEEEPEKLAGPLLADTYVTLLKGRNAWYGHKLAKGELTLEMGDSIKGKGTIQGVSAVDAFYKLLSQDSLSVMHPEANKSVAPVEMCPILKTLHKILIKRELPTESILQAIRDESMCDPRERIEMARGQSLYRPSILGQPNGDVKA
;
A
#
# COMPACT_ATOMS: atom_id res chain seq x y z
N MET A 1 -7.47 6.90 -6.13
CA MET A 1 -6.08 6.36 -6.35
C MET A 1 -4.89 7.24 -5.92
N GLY A 2 -4.98 8.57 -5.94
CA GLY A 2 -3.80 9.45 -5.75
C GLY A 2 -3.00 9.28 -4.44
N GLY A 3 -3.66 8.95 -3.33
CA GLY A 3 -2.98 8.66 -2.05
C GLY A 3 -2.24 7.32 -2.07
N LEU A 4 -2.84 6.27 -2.63
CA LEU A 4 -2.27 4.92 -2.67
C LEU A 4 -0.98 4.87 -3.50
N LYS A 5 -0.94 5.53 -4.67
CA LYS A 5 0.30 5.56 -5.47
C LYS A 5 1.48 6.15 -4.70
N ASN A 6 1.25 7.13 -3.82
CA ASN A 6 2.28 7.72 -2.99
C ASN A 6 2.76 6.76 -1.89
N VAL A 7 1.85 5.98 -1.30
CA VAL A 7 2.19 4.90 -0.35
C VAL A 7 3.10 3.88 -1.02
N TYR A 8 2.64 3.29 -2.13
CA TYR A 8 3.37 2.22 -2.79
C TYR A 8 4.66 2.71 -3.46
N ALA A 9 4.78 4.00 -3.78
CA ALA A 9 6.04 4.57 -4.25
C ALA A 9 7.15 4.45 -3.21
N ILE A 10 6.85 4.56 -1.91
CA ILE A 10 7.86 4.39 -0.85
C ILE A 10 8.45 2.98 -0.92
N GLY A 11 7.61 1.95 -0.93
CA GLY A 11 8.08 0.57 -1.04
C GLY A 11 8.80 0.29 -2.36
N ALA A 12 8.37 0.89 -3.47
CA ALA A 12 9.08 0.76 -4.76
C ALA A 12 10.51 1.29 -4.66
N GLY A 13 10.71 2.43 -3.99
CA GLY A 13 12.02 2.98 -3.71
C GLY A 13 12.90 2.07 -2.85
N MET A 14 12.31 1.46 -1.82
CA MET A 14 13.03 0.49 -0.96
C MET A 14 13.45 -0.74 -1.77
N VAL A 15 12.54 -1.33 -2.55
CA VAL A 15 12.84 -2.49 -3.42
C VAL A 15 13.95 -2.15 -4.41
N ALA A 16 13.88 -0.99 -5.06
CA ALA A 16 14.90 -0.54 -6.00
C ALA A 16 16.29 -0.45 -5.33
N ALA A 17 16.38 0.17 -4.15
CA ALA A 17 17.63 0.31 -3.41
C ALA A 17 18.22 -1.03 -2.93
N LEU A 18 17.37 -1.90 -2.37
CA LEU A 18 17.78 -3.16 -1.74
C LEU A 18 18.13 -4.25 -2.75
N THR A 19 17.52 -4.20 -3.94
CA THR A 19 17.75 -5.19 -5.01
C THR A 19 18.69 -4.70 -6.09
N ASN A 20 19.35 -3.56 -5.87
CA ASN A 20 20.24 -2.91 -6.82
C ASN A 20 19.57 -2.73 -8.19
N GLU A 21 18.38 -2.12 -8.18
CA GLU A 21 17.58 -1.81 -9.38
C GLU A 21 17.14 -3.03 -10.20
N SER A 22 17.08 -4.23 -9.59
CA SER A 22 16.60 -5.46 -10.24
C SER A 22 15.27 -5.25 -10.95
N ALA A 23 15.26 -5.45 -12.26
CA ALA A 23 14.05 -5.34 -13.08
C ALA A 23 12.99 -6.35 -12.62
N THR A 24 13.38 -7.59 -12.34
CA THR A 24 12.48 -8.65 -11.87
C THR A 24 11.80 -8.27 -10.56
N SER A 25 12.56 -7.85 -9.56
CA SER A 25 12.00 -7.51 -8.24
C SER A 25 11.07 -6.30 -8.31
N LYS A 26 11.42 -5.28 -9.11
CA LYS A 26 10.55 -4.13 -9.35
C LYS A 26 9.25 -4.52 -10.07
N SER A 27 9.32 -5.42 -11.06
CA SER A 27 8.14 -5.92 -11.77
C SER A 27 7.22 -6.73 -10.85
N VAL A 28 7.77 -7.60 -10.00
CA VAL A 28 6.99 -8.34 -8.99
C VAL A 28 6.31 -7.38 -8.02
N TYR A 29 7.07 -6.41 -7.48
CA TYR A 29 6.51 -5.39 -6.60
C TYR A 29 5.39 -4.60 -7.28
N PHE A 30 5.59 -4.21 -8.55
CA PHE A 30 4.58 -3.48 -9.33
C PHE A 30 3.28 -4.28 -9.49
N ALA A 31 3.37 -5.57 -9.82
CA ALA A 31 2.19 -6.44 -9.95
C ALA A 31 1.43 -6.56 -8.62
N LEU A 32 2.14 -6.80 -7.52
CA LEU A 32 1.54 -6.92 -6.19
C LEU A 32 0.89 -5.60 -5.74
N CYS A 33 1.63 -4.49 -5.80
CA CYS A 33 1.11 -3.21 -5.29
C CYS A 33 -0.07 -2.70 -6.13
N THR A 34 -0.05 -2.89 -7.45
CA THR A 34 -1.19 -2.51 -8.31
C THR A 34 -2.42 -3.38 -8.03
N SER A 35 -2.25 -4.66 -7.72
CA SER A 35 -3.37 -5.50 -7.28
C SER A 35 -3.97 -5.03 -5.95
N GLU A 36 -3.15 -4.61 -4.97
CA GLU A 36 -3.64 -4.00 -3.74
C GLU A 36 -4.35 -2.67 -4.00
N MET A 37 -3.80 -1.83 -4.90
CA MET A 37 -4.46 -0.58 -5.30
C MET A 37 -5.84 -0.84 -5.89
N ILE A 38 -5.96 -1.78 -6.82
CA ILE A 38 -7.23 -2.17 -7.45
C ILE A 38 -8.20 -2.69 -6.39
N TYR A 39 -7.74 -3.56 -5.49
CA TYR A 39 -8.56 -4.11 -4.42
C TYR A 39 -9.12 -3.03 -3.50
N ILE A 40 -8.24 -2.15 -3.01
CA ILE A 40 -8.63 -1.06 -2.11
C ILE A 40 -9.59 -0.09 -2.81
N THR A 41 -9.39 0.23 -4.09
CA THR A 41 -10.30 1.15 -4.79
C THR A 41 -11.69 0.54 -5.00
N HIS A 42 -11.79 -0.74 -5.34
CA HIS A 42 -13.11 -1.41 -5.49
C HIS A 42 -13.84 -1.57 -4.16
N LEU A 43 -13.11 -1.62 -3.04
CA LEU A 43 -13.72 -1.63 -1.71
C LEU A 43 -14.33 -0.27 -1.36
N LEU A 44 -13.66 0.81 -1.75
CA LEU A 44 -13.96 2.18 -1.30
C LEU A 44 -14.80 3.00 -2.28
N GLU A 45 -14.90 2.60 -3.55
CA GLU A 45 -15.61 3.32 -4.61
C GLU A 45 -16.59 2.37 -5.33
N GLU A 46 -17.80 2.85 -5.59
CA GLU A 46 -18.86 2.08 -6.28
C GLU A 46 -18.49 1.80 -7.73
N GLU A 47 -17.96 2.82 -8.41
CA GLU A 47 -17.51 2.78 -9.80
C GLU A 47 -16.05 3.22 -9.87
N PRO A 48 -15.10 2.37 -9.44
CA PRO A 48 -13.69 2.75 -9.39
C PRO A 48 -13.16 2.99 -10.81
N GLU A 49 -12.39 4.06 -10.98
CA GLU A 49 -11.68 4.31 -12.22
C GLU A 49 -10.77 3.11 -12.55
N LYS A 50 -10.77 2.65 -13.80
CA LYS A 50 -9.92 1.53 -14.20
C LYS A 50 -8.46 1.97 -14.18
N LEU A 51 -7.59 1.18 -13.55
CA LEU A 51 -6.14 1.37 -13.62
C LEU A 51 -5.64 1.02 -15.03
N ALA A 52 -5.81 1.95 -15.96
CA ALA A 52 -5.49 1.80 -17.38
C ALA A 52 -5.08 3.14 -17.99
N GLY A 53 -4.48 3.09 -19.19
CA GLY A 53 -4.15 4.29 -19.96
C GLY A 53 -3.30 5.32 -19.17
N PRO A 54 -3.67 6.61 -19.18
CA PRO A 54 -2.93 7.65 -18.49
C PRO A 54 -2.73 7.40 -16.98
N LEU A 55 -3.71 6.83 -16.29
CA LEU A 55 -3.64 6.58 -14.85
C LEU A 55 -2.62 5.49 -14.51
N LEU A 56 -2.54 4.44 -15.34
CA LEU A 56 -1.51 3.41 -15.23
C LEU A 56 -0.12 4.01 -15.46
N ALA A 57 0.03 4.88 -16.47
CA ALA A 57 1.30 5.54 -16.75
C ALA A 57 1.75 6.48 -15.62
N ASP A 58 0.83 7.29 -15.08
CA ASP A 58 1.09 8.16 -13.93
C ASP A 58 1.47 7.37 -12.67
N THR A 59 0.76 6.26 -12.42
CA THR A 59 1.09 5.33 -11.33
C THR A 59 2.51 4.79 -11.52
N TYR A 60 2.82 4.25 -12.70
CA TYR A 60 4.13 3.70 -13.00
C TYR A 60 5.25 4.74 -12.84
N VAL A 61 5.07 5.95 -13.39
CA VAL A 61 6.04 7.04 -13.25
C VAL A 61 6.23 7.45 -11.79
N THR A 62 5.16 7.49 -11.00
CA THR A 62 5.22 7.83 -9.56
C THR A 62 6.05 6.81 -8.78
N LEU A 63 5.96 5.52 -9.13
CA LEU A 63 6.75 4.45 -8.51
C LEU A 63 8.22 4.48 -8.94
N LEU A 64 8.53 4.92 -10.17
CA LEU A 64 9.90 5.03 -10.67
C LEU A 64 10.64 6.24 -10.11
N LYS A 65 9.97 7.39 -10.11
CA LYS A 65 10.58 8.69 -9.85
C LYS A 65 9.58 9.59 -9.17
N GLY A 66 9.89 9.94 -7.93
CA GLY A 66 9.02 10.77 -7.12
C GLY A 66 9.64 11.01 -5.76
N ARG A 67 9.06 11.94 -4.99
CA ARG A 67 9.57 12.23 -3.64
C ARG A 67 9.39 11.04 -2.71
N ASN A 68 8.28 10.31 -2.83
CA ASN A 68 8.00 9.10 -2.06
C ASN A 68 8.95 7.94 -2.41
N ALA A 69 9.17 7.66 -3.70
CA ALA A 69 10.14 6.67 -4.14
C ALA A 69 11.58 7.02 -3.74
N TRP A 70 11.96 8.29 -3.90
CA TRP A 70 13.24 8.78 -3.40
C TRP A 70 13.39 8.57 -1.88
N TYR A 71 12.35 8.86 -1.10
CA TYR A 71 12.38 8.70 0.35
C TYR A 71 12.58 7.23 0.75
N GLY A 72 11.81 6.31 0.17
CA GLY A 72 11.98 4.88 0.39
C GLY A 72 13.37 4.37 0.01
N HIS A 73 13.90 4.84 -1.12
CA HIS A 73 15.26 4.49 -1.54
C HIS A 73 16.31 4.98 -0.53
N LYS A 74 16.18 6.21 -0.03
CA LYS A 74 17.14 6.78 0.94
C LYS A 74 17.05 6.12 2.31
N LEU A 75 15.85 5.77 2.77
CA LEU A 75 15.67 4.96 3.98
C LEU A 75 16.39 3.61 3.84
N ALA A 76 16.15 2.89 2.73
CA ALA A 76 16.73 1.57 2.50
C ALA A 76 18.27 1.58 2.32
N LYS A 77 18.86 2.71 1.96
CA LYS A 77 20.33 2.88 1.94
C LYS A 77 20.91 3.35 3.28
N GLY A 78 20.07 3.60 4.29
CA GLY A 78 20.50 4.20 5.56
C GLY A 78 20.93 5.67 5.45
N GLU A 79 20.60 6.34 4.35
CA GLU A 79 20.92 7.76 4.12
C GLU A 79 19.91 8.72 4.77
N LEU A 80 18.71 8.21 5.06
CA LEU A 80 17.69 8.87 5.88
C LEU A 80 17.29 7.93 7.00
N THR A 81 16.80 8.50 8.10
CA THR A 81 16.19 7.74 9.19
C THR A 81 14.76 8.22 9.46
N LEU A 82 13.93 7.38 10.08
CA LEU A 82 12.53 7.70 10.35
C LEU A 82 12.39 8.83 11.41
N GLU A 83 13.42 9.07 12.21
CA GLU A 83 13.51 10.17 13.19
C GLU A 83 13.54 11.55 12.52
N MET A 84 13.99 11.61 11.26
CA MET A 84 14.01 12.86 10.48
C MET A 84 12.60 13.31 10.06
N GLY A 85 11.58 12.49 10.31
CA GLY A 85 10.19 12.79 9.99
C GLY A 85 9.87 12.72 8.49
N ASP A 86 8.65 13.13 8.13
CA ASP A 86 8.15 13.07 6.75
C ASP A 86 8.26 14.41 6.02
N SER A 87 8.81 15.47 6.64
CA SER A 87 9.07 16.76 6.01
C SER A 87 10.57 16.99 5.85
N ILE A 88 11.08 16.74 4.65
CA ILE A 88 12.52 16.81 4.39
C ILE A 88 12.89 18.16 3.78
N LYS A 89 13.83 18.87 4.42
CA LYS A 89 14.33 20.17 3.94
C LYS A 89 14.81 20.06 2.50
N GLY A 90 14.29 20.93 1.62
CA GLY A 90 14.62 20.93 0.18
C GLY A 90 13.88 19.88 -0.67
N LYS A 91 13.12 18.96 -0.05
CA LYS A 91 12.25 17.99 -0.77
C LYS A 91 10.76 18.23 -0.53
N GLY A 92 10.41 18.76 0.64
CA GLY A 92 9.03 18.95 1.11
C GLY A 92 8.46 17.68 1.76
N THR A 93 7.14 17.68 1.97
CA THR A 93 6.43 16.60 2.67
C THR A 93 6.32 15.33 1.82
N ILE A 94 6.63 14.19 2.44
CA ILE A 94 6.50 12.84 1.91
C ILE A 94 5.09 12.34 2.26
N GLN A 95 4.12 12.77 1.45
CA GLN A 95 2.70 12.49 1.66
C GLN A 95 2.36 10.99 1.77
N GLY A 96 3.19 10.11 1.20
CA GLY A 96 3.04 8.67 1.32
C GLY A 96 3.09 8.18 2.76
N VAL A 97 3.86 8.82 3.65
CA VAL A 97 3.99 8.39 5.06
C VAL A 97 2.66 8.54 5.79
N SER A 98 2.04 9.73 5.73
CA SER A 98 0.75 9.98 6.37
C SER A 98 -0.37 9.14 5.74
N ALA A 99 -0.31 8.92 4.43
CA ALA A 99 -1.27 8.08 3.73
C ALA A 99 -1.19 6.60 4.15
N VAL A 100 -0.01 6.05 4.48
CA VAL A 100 0.13 4.67 4.97
C VAL A 100 -0.72 4.45 6.21
N ASP A 101 -0.61 5.33 7.20
CA ASP A 101 -1.35 5.20 8.46
C ASP A 101 -2.87 5.34 8.25
N ALA A 102 -3.28 6.30 7.42
CA ALA A 102 -4.69 6.52 7.12
C ALA A 102 -5.32 5.30 6.43
N PHE A 103 -4.68 4.75 5.39
CA PHE A 103 -5.19 3.56 4.69
C PHE A 103 -5.15 2.32 5.58
N TYR A 104 -4.09 2.12 6.35
CA TYR A 104 -4.01 0.99 7.28
C TYR A 104 -5.15 1.02 8.29
N LYS A 105 -5.40 2.18 8.94
CA LYS A 105 -6.47 2.34 9.92
C LYS A 105 -7.85 2.12 9.31
N LEU A 106 -8.10 2.70 8.13
CA LEU A 106 -9.36 2.52 7.40
C LEU A 106 -9.62 1.05 7.12
N LEU A 107 -8.66 0.35 6.52
CA LEU A 107 -8.78 -1.04 6.10
C LEU A 107 -8.72 -2.05 7.26
N SER A 108 -8.40 -1.60 8.47
CA SER A 108 -8.42 -2.41 9.69
C SER A 108 -9.77 -2.40 10.40
N GLN A 109 -10.75 -1.62 9.93
CA GLN A 109 -12.06 -1.54 10.57
C GLN A 109 -12.86 -2.83 10.35
N ASP A 110 -13.39 -3.40 11.44
CA ASP A 110 -14.19 -4.63 11.41
C ASP A 110 -15.44 -4.50 10.54
N SER A 111 -16.00 -3.30 10.41
CA SER A 111 -17.14 -2.99 9.54
C SER A 111 -16.86 -3.25 8.05
N LEU A 112 -15.59 -3.37 7.67
CA LEU A 112 -15.16 -3.64 6.30
C LEU A 112 -14.82 -5.10 6.05
N SER A 113 -15.04 -5.98 7.02
CA SER A 113 -14.57 -7.36 6.92
C SER A 113 -15.06 -8.03 5.64
N VAL A 114 -14.13 -8.70 4.96
CA VAL A 114 -14.36 -9.44 3.72
C VAL A 114 -14.16 -10.94 3.97
N MET A 115 -14.72 -11.77 3.10
CA MET A 115 -14.44 -13.21 3.16
C MET A 115 -13.06 -13.48 2.56
N HIS A 116 -12.17 -14.13 3.31
CA HIS A 116 -10.89 -14.56 2.80
C HIS A 116 -11.09 -15.75 1.82
N PRO A 117 -10.52 -15.71 0.60
CA PRO A 117 -10.81 -16.70 -0.44
C PRO A 117 -10.40 -18.13 -0.05
N GLU A 118 -9.23 -18.28 0.59
CA GLU A 118 -8.73 -19.62 0.98
C GLU A 118 -9.12 -20.05 2.40
N ALA A 119 -9.03 -19.13 3.37
CA ALA A 119 -9.25 -19.45 4.78
C ALA A 119 -10.73 -19.51 5.18
N ASN A 120 -11.67 -19.18 4.28
CA ASN A 120 -13.12 -19.15 4.50
C ASN A 120 -13.52 -18.48 5.84
N LYS A 121 -12.80 -17.42 6.20
CA LYS A 121 -12.99 -16.65 7.43
C LYS A 121 -13.15 -15.17 7.09
N SER A 122 -13.93 -14.47 7.89
CA SER A 122 -14.06 -13.02 7.78
C SER A 122 -12.77 -12.37 8.31
N VAL A 123 -12.16 -11.50 7.50
CA VAL A 123 -10.93 -10.79 7.84
C VAL A 123 -11.06 -9.32 7.51
N ALA A 124 -10.33 -8.47 8.23
CA ALA A 124 -10.18 -7.08 7.84
C ALA A 124 -9.51 -6.98 6.44
N PRO A 125 -9.95 -6.05 5.57
CA PRO A 125 -9.36 -5.87 4.23
C PRO A 125 -7.86 -5.67 4.21
N VAL A 126 -7.30 -5.07 5.27
CA VAL A 126 -5.86 -4.87 5.40
C VAL A 126 -5.09 -6.20 5.35
N GLU A 127 -5.70 -7.31 5.78
CA GLU A 127 -5.11 -8.65 5.71
C GLU A 127 -4.84 -9.11 4.26
N MET A 128 -5.60 -8.57 3.29
CA MET A 128 -5.40 -8.82 1.86
C MET A 128 -4.33 -7.89 1.24
N CYS A 129 -3.76 -6.96 2.02
CA CYS A 129 -2.84 -5.91 1.58
C CYS A 129 -1.47 -6.02 2.27
N PRO A 130 -0.68 -7.09 2.02
CA PRO A 130 0.59 -7.32 2.69
C PRO A 130 1.64 -6.24 2.51
N ILE A 131 1.71 -5.59 1.35
CA ILE A 131 2.66 -4.50 1.11
C ILE A 131 2.27 -3.32 1.98
N LEU A 132 0.99 -2.93 2.00
CA LEU A 132 0.51 -1.87 2.88
C LEU A 132 0.79 -2.20 4.36
N LYS A 133 0.50 -3.43 4.81
CA LYS A 133 0.79 -3.88 6.19
C LYS A 133 2.28 -3.76 6.52
N THR A 134 3.13 -4.19 5.62
CA THR A 134 4.59 -4.15 5.80
C THR A 134 5.08 -2.72 5.85
N LEU A 135 4.60 -1.85 4.97
CA LEU A 135 4.93 -0.42 4.97
C LEU A 135 4.45 0.27 6.27
N HIS A 136 3.29 -0.09 6.81
CA HIS A 136 2.82 0.43 8.10
C HIS A 136 3.75 0.02 9.24
N LYS A 137 4.14 -1.26 9.27
CA LYS A 137 5.07 -1.79 10.28
C LYS A 137 6.45 -1.14 10.21
N ILE A 138 6.95 -0.84 9.01
CA ILE A 138 8.22 -0.14 8.79
C ILE A 138 8.11 1.33 9.19
N LEU A 139 7.17 2.07 8.58
CA LEU A 139 7.15 3.53 8.61
C LEU A 139 6.49 4.12 9.86
N ILE A 140 5.44 3.44 10.37
CA ILE A 140 4.60 3.97 11.44
C ILE A 140 4.91 3.28 12.76
N LYS A 141 4.86 1.95 12.80
CA LYS A 141 5.13 1.18 14.02
C LYS A 141 6.62 1.04 14.33
N ARG A 142 7.48 1.15 13.31
CA ARG A 142 8.94 0.96 13.41
C ARG A 142 9.34 -0.41 13.96
N GLU A 143 8.50 -1.42 13.70
CA GLU A 143 8.67 -2.79 14.17
C GLU A 143 9.51 -3.64 13.21
N LEU A 144 9.58 -3.23 11.95
CA LEU A 144 10.29 -3.96 10.89
C LEU A 144 11.34 -3.07 10.22
N PRO A 145 12.51 -3.64 9.86
CA PRO A 145 13.50 -2.95 9.05
C PRO A 145 13.02 -2.82 7.60
N THR A 146 13.65 -1.95 6.81
CA THR A 146 13.26 -1.71 5.41
C THR A 146 13.32 -2.97 4.54
N GLU A 147 14.24 -3.88 4.87
CA GLU A 147 14.50 -5.16 4.23
C GLU A 147 13.29 -6.09 4.26
N SER A 148 12.38 -5.93 5.24
CA SER A 148 11.15 -6.71 5.33
C SER A 148 10.24 -6.52 4.12
N ILE A 149 10.38 -5.42 3.36
CA ILE A 149 9.65 -5.26 2.09
C ILE A 149 9.99 -6.36 1.08
N LEU A 150 11.21 -6.91 1.12
CA LEU A 150 11.62 -8.01 0.24
C LEU A 150 10.97 -9.34 0.63
N GLN A 151 10.65 -9.52 1.91
CA GLN A 151 9.90 -10.69 2.37
C GLN A 151 8.45 -10.59 1.87
N ALA A 152 7.83 -9.42 1.96
CA ALA A 152 6.46 -9.19 1.49
C ALA A 152 6.25 -9.51 -0.01
N ILE A 153 7.27 -9.32 -0.85
CA ILE A 153 7.18 -9.66 -2.29
C ILE A 153 7.59 -11.10 -2.62
N ARG A 154 8.11 -11.85 -1.65
CA ARG A 154 8.52 -13.27 -1.81
C ARG A 154 7.56 -14.24 -1.12
N ASP A 155 6.62 -13.71 -0.36
CA ASP A 155 5.71 -14.52 0.43
C ASP A 155 4.69 -15.21 -0.49
N GLU A 156 4.89 -16.52 -0.68
CA GLU A 156 4.04 -17.39 -1.50
C GLU A 156 2.65 -17.62 -0.88
N SER A 157 2.46 -17.30 0.41
CA SER A 157 1.14 -17.33 1.06
C SER A 157 0.30 -16.10 0.76
N MET A 158 0.84 -15.14 0.01
CA MET A 158 0.10 -13.95 -0.39
C MET A 158 -0.87 -14.25 -1.51
N CYS A 159 -2.09 -13.76 -1.36
CA CYS A 159 -3.12 -13.84 -2.39
C CYS A 159 -2.54 -13.36 -3.73
N ASP A 160 -2.58 -14.23 -4.72
CA ASP A 160 -2.03 -13.98 -6.04
C ASP A 160 -2.64 -12.66 -6.59
N PRO A 161 -1.86 -11.79 -7.27
CA PRO A 161 -2.38 -10.55 -7.84
C PRO A 161 -3.68 -10.74 -8.64
N ARG A 162 -3.79 -11.85 -9.39
CA ARG A 162 -5.00 -12.20 -10.15
C ARG A 162 -6.18 -12.46 -9.22
N GLU A 163 -6.01 -13.30 -8.21
CA GLU A 163 -7.07 -13.62 -7.26
C GLU A 163 -7.56 -12.36 -6.54
N ARG A 164 -6.63 -11.50 -6.11
CA ARG A 164 -6.97 -10.23 -5.47
C ARG A 164 -7.77 -9.32 -6.40
N ILE A 165 -7.44 -9.29 -7.69
CA ILE A 165 -8.20 -8.54 -8.71
C ILE A 165 -9.58 -9.17 -8.96
N GLU A 166 -9.68 -10.49 -8.99
CA GLU A 166 -10.94 -11.22 -9.15
C GLU A 166 -11.88 -10.95 -7.97
N MET A 167 -11.36 -10.93 -6.74
CA MET A 167 -12.11 -10.51 -5.55
C MET A 167 -12.66 -9.09 -5.69
N ALA A 168 -11.85 -8.15 -6.19
CA ALA A 168 -12.27 -6.78 -6.43
C ALA A 168 -13.44 -6.66 -7.42
N ARG A 169 -13.54 -7.57 -8.38
CA ARG A 169 -14.58 -7.56 -9.42
C ARG A 169 -15.91 -8.17 -8.97
N GLY A 170 -15.97 -8.80 -7.80
CA GLY A 170 -17.24 -9.26 -7.22
C GLY A 170 -18.13 -8.07 -6.89
N GLN A 171 -19.35 -8.04 -7.43
CA GLN A 171 -20.33 -6.93 -7.33
C GLN A 171 -20.72 -6.52 -5.89
N SER A 172 -20.26 -7.21 -4.85
CA SER A 172 -20.60 -6.96 -3.45
C SER A 172 -19.47 -6.34 -2.61
N LEU A 173 -18.34 -5.98 -3.21
CA LEU A 173 -17.19 -5.49 -2.43
C LEU A 173 -17.34 -4.03 -1.99
N TYR A 174 -18.06 -3.20 -2.74
CA TYR A 174 -18.24 -1.79 -2.37
C TYR A 174 -18.98 -1.66 -1.04
N ARG A 175 -18.38 -0.93 -0.10
CA ARG A 175 -18.95 -0.63 1.21
C ARG A 175 -19.03 0.90 1.37
N PRO A 176 -20.18 1.54 1.13
CA PRO A 176 -20.34 3.00 1.23
C PRO A 176 -20.39 3.53 2.67
N SER A 177 -20.70 2.70 3.67
CA SER A 177 -20.99 3.10 5.05
C SER A 177 -19.80 3.71 5.83
N ILE A 178 -18.67 3.96 5.17
CA ILE A 178 -17.34 4.22 5.75
C ILE A 178 -16.89 5.68 5.55
N LEU A 179 -17.34 6.35 4.49
CA LEU A 179 -16.88 7.70 4.12
C LEU A 179 -17.44 8.81 5.03
N GLY A 180 -18.23 8.47 6.05
CA GLY A 180 -18.90 9.42 6.93
C GLY A 180 -18.97 9.03 8.41
N GLN A 181 -18.30 7.97 8.86
CA GLN A 181 -18.26 7.64 10.29
C GLN A 181 -17.17 8.47 10.99
N PRO A 182 -17.51 9.26 12.03
CA PRO A 182 -16.50 9.87 12.88
C PRO A 182 -15.67 8.75 13.50
N ASN A 183 -14.34 8.93 13.55
CA ASN A 183 -13.45 8.05 14.32
C ASN A 183 -14.10 7.83 15.68
N GLY A 184 -14.50 6.59 15.98
CA GLY A 184 -15.20 6.28 17.22
C GLY A 184 -14.38 6.79 18.39
N ASP A 185 -14.85 7.86 19.02
CA ASP A 185 -14.26 8.40 20.21
C ASP A 185 -14.20 7.29 21.25
N VAL A 186 -12.99 7.04 21.72
CA VAL A 186 -12.71 6.21 22.90
C VAL A 186 -13.46 6.88 24.05
N LYS A 187 -14.58 6.28 24.45
CA LYS A 187 -15.24 6.66 25.71
C LYS A 187 -14.32 6.26 26.86
N ALA A 188 -13.92 7.28 27.62
CA ALA A 188 -13.35 7.16 28.95
C ALA A 188 -14.34 6.54 29.94
#